data_AF-A0A352SDU7-F1
#
_entry.id   AF-A0A352SDU7-F1
#
_cell.length_a   1.000
_cell.length_b   1.000
_cell.length_c   1.000
_cell.angle_alpha   90.00
_cell.angle_beta   90.00
_cell.angle_gamma   90.00
#
_symmetry.space_group_name_H-M   'P 1'
#
loop_
_entity.id
_entity.type
_entity.pdbx_description
1 polymer ?
#
loop_
_entity_poly.entity_id
_entity_poly.type
_entity_poly.pdbx_seq_one_letter_code
_entity_poly.pdbx_strand_id
1 'polypeptide(L)'
;TQPVVIYPASGTGAWEAALVNTLSPGDKVLMYETGHFASLWKKMADKLGVNAEFIVGDWRHGVDAAAIGARLAEDRNHEIKAVCVVH
;
A
#
# COMPACT_ATOMS: atom_id res chain seq x y z
N THR A 1 20.14 4.23 -12.78
CA THR A 1 19.73 5.57 -12.32
C THR A 1 18.36 5.44 -11.68
N GLN A 2 18.11 6.04 -10.52
CA GLN A 2 16.75 6.10 -9.94
C GLN A 2 16.14 7.44 -10.37
N PRO A 3 15.20 7.46 -11.33
CA PRO A 3 14.64 8.72 -11.82
C PRO A 3 13.74 9.35 -10.75
N VAL A 4 13.97 10.63 -10.45
CA VAL A 4 13.02 11.46 -9.70
C VAL A 4 12.00 12.00 -10.70
N VAL A 5 10.71 11.74 -10.45
CA VAL A 5 9.61 12.23 -11.28
C VAL A 5 8.82 13.27 -10.50
N ILE A 6 8.60 14.43 -11.10
CA ILE A 6 7.85 15.54 -10.49
C ILE A 6 6.48 15.62 -11.18
N TYR A 7 5.41 15.44 -10.43
CA TYR A 7 4.04 15.55 -10.93
C TYR A 7 3.42 16.89 -10.53
N PRO A 8 2.70 17.59 -11.44
CA PRO A 8 1.90 18.77 -11.09
C PRO A 8 0.59 18.33 -10.40
N ALA A 9 0.70 17.69 -9.24
CA ALA A 9 -0.40 17.12 -8.48
C ALA A 9 -0.16 17.23 -6.96
N SER A 10 -1.19 16.97 -6.15
CA SER A 10 -1.04 16.82 -4.70
C SER A 10 -0.43 15.45 -4.32
N GLY A 11 -0.20 15.22 -3.03
CA GLY A 11 0.26 13.90 -2.53
C GLY A 11 -0.63 12.73 -2.94
N THR A 12 -1.94 12.95 -3.07
CA THR A 12 -2.90 11.95 -3.58
C THR A 12 -2.58 11.54 -5.02
N GLY A 13 -2.10 12.46 -5.86
CA GLY A 13 -1.65 12.12 -7.22
C GLY A 13 -0.38 11.29 -7.23
N ALA A 14 0.52 11.50 -6.26
CA ALA A 14 1.71 10.65 -6.09
C ALA A 14 1.34 9.22 -5.64
N TRP A 15 0.32 9.07 -4.78
CA TRP A 15 -0.22 7.76 -4.41
C TRP A 15 -0.78 6.99 -5.60
N GLU A 16 -1.58 7.66 -6.43
CA GLU A 16 -2.13 7.06 -7.65
C GLU A 16 -1.00 6.68 -8.62
N ALA A 17 -0.06 7.59 -8.88
CA ALA A 17 1.08 7.34 -9.75
C ALA A 17 1.91 6.14 -9.29
N ALA A 18 2.16 5.98 -7.99
CA ALA A 18 2.87 4.83 -7.45
C ALA A 18 2.13 3.52 -7.74
N LEU A 19 0.81 3.47 -7.51
CA LEU A 19 0.00 2.27 -7.73
C LEU A 19 -0.09 1.91 -9.21
N VAL A 20 -0.50 2.84 -10.08
CA VAL A 20 -0.80 2.53 -11.49
C VAL A 20 0.43 2.24 -12.35
N ASN A 21 1.62 2.70 -11.94
CA ASN A 21 2.86 2.43 -12.68
C ASN A 21 3.55 1.13 -12.23
N THR A 22 3.21 0.57 -11.07
CA THR A 22 3.91 -0.59 -10.50
C THR A 22 3.03 -1.82 -10.35
N LEU A 23 1.70 -1.67 -10.46
CA LEU A 23 0.74 -2.74 -10.24
C LEU A 23 -0.27 -2.80 -11.40
N SER A 24 -0.88 -3.97 -11.57
CA SER A 24 -2.02 -4.22 -12.46
C SER A 24 -3.29 -4.50 -11.67
N PRO A 25 -4.49 -4.29 -12.25
CA PRO A 25 -5.74 -4.75 -11.63
C PRO A 25 -5.67 -6.25 -11.31
N GLY A 26 -6.14 -6.62 -10.12
CA GLY A 26 -6.06 -7.98 -9.57
C GLY A 26 -4.81 -8.26 -8.74
N ASP A 27 -3.77 -7.42 -8.84
CA ASP A 27 -2.56 -7.57 -8.04
C ASP A 27 -2.86 -7.42 -6.55
N LYS A 28 -2.31 -8.33 -5.75
CA LYS A 28 -2.47 -8.30 -4.30
C LYS A 28 -1.37 -7.45 -3.66
N VAL A 29 -1.77 -6.57 -2.75
CA VAL A 29 -0.85 -5.74 -1.96
C VAL A 29 -1.18 -5.85 -0.49
N LEU A 30 -0.17 -5.66 0.35
CA LEU A 30 -0.33 -5.59 1.79
C LEU A 30 -0.25 -4.14 2.24
N MET A 31 -1.26 -3.68 2.95
CA MET A 31 -1.35 -2.33 3.50
C MET A 31 -1.57 -2.43 5.02
N TYR A 32 -1.15 -1.39 5.75
CA TYR A 32 -1.31 -1.33 7.21
C TYR A 32 -2.09 -0.08 7.61
N GLU A 33 -3.05 -0.24 8.52
CA GLU A 33 -3.87 0.86 9.02
C GLU A 33 -3.17 1.63 10.14
N THR A 34 -2.57 2.76 9.78
CA THR A 34 -2.04 3.73 10.76
C THR A 34 -2.98 4.89 11.04
N GLY A 35 -4.04 5.05 10.24
CA GLY A 35 -4.99 6.14 10.40
C GLY A 35 -5.70 6.52 9.10
N HIS A 36 -6.32 7.71 9.11
CA HIS A 36 -7.19 8.18 8.03
C HIS A 36 -6.54 8.15 6.63
N PHE A 37 -5.26 8.56 6.51
CA PHE A 37 -4.56 8.57 5.23
C PHE A 37 -4.29 7.16 4.69
N ALA A 38 -4.00 6.19 5.56
CA ALA A 38 -3.87 4.79 5.15
C ALA A 38 -5.22 4.25 4.61
N SER A 39 -6.33 4.56 5.29
CA SER A 39 -7.67 4.17 4.82
C SER A 39 -8.04 4.83 3.48
N LEU A 40 -7.65 6.09 3.27
CA LEU A 40 -7.87 6.78 1.98
C LEU A 40 -7.05 6.17 0.85
N TRP A 41 -5.77 5.85 1.09
CA TRP A 41 -4.93 5.21 0.09
C TRP A 41 -5.40 3.80 -0.24
N LYS A 42 -5.82 3.02 0.76
CA LYS A 42 -6.48 1.70 0.57
C LYS A 42 -7.73 1.81 -0.29
N LYS A 43 -8.59 2.79 -0.03
CA LYS A 43 -9.80 3.05 -0.83
C LYS A 43 -9.47 3.40 -2.29
N MET A 44 -8.35 4.09 -2.54
CA MET A 44 -7.87 4.34 -3.90
C MET A 44 -7.40 3.05 -4.57
N ALA A 45 -6.59 2.23 -3.89
CA ALA A 45 -6.14 0.94 -4.39
C ALA A 45 -7.32 0.05 -4.82
N ASP A 46 -8.34 -0.08 -3.96
CA ASP A 46 -9.57 -0.83 -4.27
C ASP A 46 -10.25 -0.30 -5.55
N LYS A 47 -10.37 1.03 -5.68
CA LYS A 47 -11.01 1.67 -6.85
C LYS A 47 -10.23 1.45 -8.15
N LEU A 48 -8.91 1.31 -8.06
CA LEU A 48 -8.02 0.99 -9.18
C LEU A 48 -8.01 -0.51 -9.51
N GLY A 49 -8.76 -1.33 -8.77
CA GLY A 49 -8.83 -2.78 -8.94
C GLY A 49 -7.65 -3.53 -8.33
N VAL A 50 -6.82 -2.87 -7.51
CA VAL A 50 -5.76 -3.52 -6.74
C VAL A 50 -6.38 -4.17 -5.51
N ASN A 51 -6.03 -5.44 -5.25
CA ASN A 51 -6.54 -6.19 -4.11
C ASN A 51 -5.72 -5.87 -2.85
N ALA A 52 -6.20 -4.89 -2.08
CA ALA A 52 -5.53 -4.43 -0.87
C ALA A 52 -5.95 -5.24 0.36
N GLU A 53 -5.06 -6.15 0.79
CA GLU A 53 -5.12 -6.76 2.11
C GLU A 53 -4.71 -5.74 3.16
N PHE A 54 -5.55 -5.52 4.19
CA PHE A 54 -5.37 -4.43 5.15
C PHE A 54 -5.24 -4.96 6.57
N ILE A 55 -4.04 -4.86 7.15
CA ILE A 55 -3.81 -5.16 8.56
C ILE A 55 -4.36 -3.98 9.38
N VAL A 56 -5.37 -4.26 10.20
CA VAL A 56 -6.02 -3.27 11.07
C VAL A 56 -5.09 -2.97 12.25
N GLY A 57 -4.76 -1.70 12.43
CA GLY A 57 -4.02 -1.16 13.57
C GLY A 57 -4.95 -0.44 14.55
N ASP A 58 -4.38 0.33 15.49
CA ASP A 58 -5.13 1.01 16.56
C ASP A 58 -5.17 2.55 16.45
N TRP A 59 -4.62 3.11 15.37
CA TRP A 59 -4.50 4.55 15.10
C TRP A 59 -3.67 5.37 16.11
N ARG A 60 -3.17 4.72 17.17
CA ARG A 60 -2.37 5.36 18.23
C ARG A 60 -0.89 5.03 18.10
N HIS A 61 -0.58 3.98 17.34
CA HIS A 61 0.76 3.54 17.05
C HIS A 61 1.04 3.56 15.54
N GLY A 62 2.33 3.65 15.21
CA GLY A 62 2.79 3.46 13.84
C GLY A 62 2.65 2.01 13.37
N VAL A 63 3.16 1.74 12.18
CA VAL A 63 3.15 0.39 11.60
C VAL A 63 3.84 -0.63 12.51
N ASP A 64 3.17 -1.75 12.79
CA ASP A 64 3.80 -2.93 13.37
C ASP A 64 4.53 -3.72 12.27
N ALA A 65 5.85 -3.51 12.19
CA ALA A 65 6.70 -4.20 11.23
C ALA A 65 6.75 -5.73 11.45
N ALA A 66 6.56 -6.21 12.68
CA ALA A 66 6.56 -7.63 12.98
C ALA A 66 5.29 -8.29 12.43
N ALA A 67 4.14 -7.63 12.53
CA ALA A 67 2.89 -8.10 11.93
C ALA A 67 2.99 -8.20 10.40
N ILE A 68 3.57 -7.20 9.74
CA ILE A 68 3.86 -7.25 8.30
C ILE A 68 4.78 -8.42 7.96
N GLY A 69 5.90 -8.56 8.69
CA GLY A 69 6.87 -9.63 8.48
C GLY A 69 6.26 -11.02 8.64
N ALA A 70 5.45 -11.22 9.67
CA ALA A 70 4.73 -12.47 9.90
C ALA A 70 3.80 -12.80 8.73
N ARG A 71 3.01 -11.82 8.27
CA ARG A 71 2.09 -12.02 7.16
C ARG A 71 2.82 -12.32 5.85
N LEU A 72 3.92 -11.65 5.56
CA LEU A 72 4.76 -11.94 4.39
C LEU A 72 5.38 -13.33 4.47
N ALA A 73 5.76 -13.80 5.65
CA ALA A 73 6.30 -15.15 5.82
C ALA A 73 5.26 -16.26 5.53
N GLU A 74 3.98 -15.97 5.73
CA GLU A 74 2.86 -16.86 5.38
C GLU A 74 2.57 -16.87 3.86
N ASP A 75 2.96 -15.84 3.12
CA ASP A 75 2.78 -15.73 1.68
C ASP A 75 3.78 -16.59 0.88
N ARG A 76 3.70 -17.92 1.04
CA ARG A 76 4.63 -18.88 0.40
C ARG A 76 4.60 -18.86 -1.14
N ASN A 77 3.50 -18.39 -1.72
CA ASN A 77 3.31 -18.31 -3.16
C ASN A 77 3.73 -16.95 -3.74
N HIS A 78 4.17 -16.01 -2.89
CA HIS A 78 4.55 -14.65 -3.28
C HIS A 78 3.43 -13.93 -4.04
N GLU A 79 2.19 -14.06 -3.57
CA GLU A 79 1.03 -13.38 -4.15
C GLU A 79 1.06 -11.88 -3.87
N ILE A 80 1.64 -11.44 -2.75
CA ILE A 80 1.76 -10.04 -2.37
C ILE A 80 2.89 -9.40 -3.18
N LYS A 81 2.51 -8.50 -4.08
CA LYS A 81 3.44 -7.83 -5.00
C LYS A 81 4.06 -6.55 -4.43
N ALA A 82 3.39 -5.92 -3.47
CA ALA A 82 3.88 -4.69 -2.83
C ALA A 82 3.40 -4.56 -1.39
N VAL A 83 4.17 -3.80 -0.60
CA VAL A 83 3.80 -3.32 0.74
C VAL A 83 3.62 -1.81 0.67
N CYS A 84 2.43 -1.31 0.99
CA CYS A 84 2.12 0.12 0.96
C CYS A 84 1.85 0.63 2.38
N VAL A 85 2.74 1.47 2.88
CA VAL A 85 2.71 2.02 4.25
C VAL A 85 2.80 3.53 4.23
N VAL A 86 2.03 4.17 5.09
CA VAL A 86 2.18 5.60 5.40
C VAL A 86 3.26 5.71 6.49
N HIS A 87 4.28 6.53 6.23
CA HIS A 87 5.37 6.81 7.16
C HIS A 87 4.91 7.61 8.39
#